data_AF-A0A1B6GLA5-F1
#
_entry.id   AF-A0A1B6GLA5-F1
#
_cell.length_a   1.000
_cell.length_b   1.000
_cell.length_c   1.000
_cell.angle_alpha   90.00
_cell.angle_beta   90.00
_cell.angle_gamma   90.00
#
_symmetry.space_group_name_H-M   'P 1'
#
loop_
_entity.id
_entity.type
_entity.pdbx_description
1 polymer ?
#
loop_
_entity_poly.entity_id
_entity_poly.type
_entity_poly.pdbx_seq_one_letter_code
_entity_poly.pdbx_strand_id
1 'polypeptide(L)'
;MVDLDRWLACLTLALSLCLTFSPGVSSDKSEFVKGKICIGTNGRMSVPSNRDHHYRNLQNRYTNCTYVDGNLELTWLQDEHMDLSFLQYIREVTGYVLISHVDVRRIVLPRLQIIRGRTLFKLNNYPNEWALLVTLSKMHNLEMPMLRDILQGSVAMLNNYNLCHMKTINWDEIITGPNSQFLYVYNFTLPERECPPCDKSCEKGCWGEGSENCQHFSKVNCSPQCSDGRCFGPKPRECCHLFCAGGCTGPKQSDCLACRNFYDDGVCTQECPQMQLYNPITYSWETNPLGKYAYGATCVKNCPEHLLKDNGACVRSCPSKKKAVNGECVPCDGPCPKMCEGQHIIHSGNIDSFKDCTVIEGFILILDQSFEGYQQVYSNYSFGERYQKMHPDRLEVFSTLKEVTGYISIQGSHPDFTNLSYFRNLEVIGGRTLTEYFASLYIVKTSLKSLGLQSLKKIHSGSIAILENKELCYAENVDWKRIKKSGEHHTMLQNNKRDEDCVRDKQVCDEQCTSEG
;
A
#
# COMPACT_ATOMS: atom_id res chain seq x y z
N MET A 1 -6.54 76.19 -4.95
CA MET A 1 -6.30 76.48 -6.37
C MET A 1 -5.14 75.59 -6.76
N VAL A 2 -5.37 74.29 -6.88
CA VAL A 2 -5.64 73.60 -8.17
C VAL A 2 -4.57 74.02 -9.18
N ASP A 3 -3.44 73.30 -9.22
CA ASP A 3 -3.19 72.14 -10.11
C ASP A 3 -2.65 72.63 -11.46
N LEU A 4 -1.42 72.28 -11.81
CA LEU A 4 -1.07 71.54 -13.04
C LEU A 4 0.45 71.52 -13.30
N ASP A 5 0.87 70.37 -13.86
CA ASP A 5 2.05 70.13 -14.71
C ASP A 5 3.41 70.14 -14.00
N ARG A 6 3.97 69.03 -13.51
CA ARG A 6 4.11 67.67 -14.07
C ARG A 6 4.76 67.66 -15.45
N TRP A 7 5.85 66.90 -15.54
CA TRP A 7 6.65 66.57 -16.73
C TRP A 7 7.82 67.50 -17.06
N LEU A 8 8.87 67.48 -16.24
CA LEU A 8 10.24 67.12 -16.66
C LEU A 8 11.16 67.12 -15.41
N ALA A 9 12.21 66.31 -15.46
CA ALA A 9 13.34 66.26 -14.53
C ALA A 9 13.16 65.46 -13.22
N CYS A 10 13.74 64.26 -13.20
CA CYS A 10 14.63 63.82 -12.13
C CYS A 10 15.55 62.70 -12.65
N LEU A 11 16.37 63.08 -13.63
CA LEU A 11 17.63 62.41 -13.89
C LEU A 11 18.66 63.04 -12.94
N THR A 12 19.48 62.20 -12.31
CA THR A 12 20.65 62.53 -11.48
C THR A 12 20.40 62.86 -10.00
N LEU A 13 20.62 61.86 -9.13
CA LEU A 13 21.47 61.97 -7.93
C LEU A 13 21.43 60.66 -7.13
N ALA A 14 22.59 59.98 -7.08
CA ALA A 14 23.14 59.28 -5.91
C ALA A 14 24.00 58.08 -6.35
N LEU A 15 25.24 58.38 -6.77
CA LEU A 15 26.36 57.45 -6.63
C LEU A 15 26.82 57.46 -5.15
N SER A 16 27.34 56.30 -4.71
CA SER A 16 28.15 56.05 -3.50
C SER A 16 27.42 55.68 -2.19
N LEU A 17 27.22 54.37 -1.98
CA LEU A 17 27.85 53.63 -0.88
C LEU A 17 27.84 52.13 -1.22
N CYS A 18 28.99 51.61 -1.66
CA CYS A 18 29.22 50.16 -1.82
C CYS A 18 29.54 49.57 -0.44
N LEU A 19 28.59 48.83 0.14
CA LEU A 19 28.85 47.79 1.13
C LEU A 19 28.43 46.47 0.52
N THR A 20 29.39 45.57 0.41
CA THR A 20 29.31 44.23 -0.16
C THR A 20 28.26 43.38 0.55
N PHE A 21 27.12 43.14 -0.10
CA PHE A 21 26.20 42.06 0.24
C PHE A 21 26.49 40.86 -0.69
N SER A 22 27.17 39.86 -0.15
CA SER A 22 27.18 38.52 -0.73
C SER A 22 25.77 37.95 -0.70
N PRO A 23 25.19 37.43 -1.79
CA PRO A 23 23.95 36.69 -1.71
C PRO A 23 24.26 35.37 -1.01
N GLY A 24 23.82 35.27 0.25
CA GLY A 24 23.89 34.03 1.02
C GLY A 24 23.17 32.93 0.25
N VAL A 25 23.91 31.85 0.00
CA VAL A 25 23.38 30.57 -0.45
C VAL A 25 22.30 30.15 0.55
N SER A 26 21.04 30.27 0.14
CA SER A 26 19.93 29.64 0.84
C SER A 26 20.14 28.13 0.75
N SER A 27 20.68 27.55 1.81
CA SER A 27 20.64 26.13 2.07
C SER A 27 19.18 25.70 2.01
N ASP A 28 18.78 25.13 0.88
CA ASP A 28 17.53 24.42 0.73
C ASP A 28 17.50 23.36 1.83
N LYS A 29 16.74 23.63 2.89
CA LYS A 29 16.49 22.64 3.93
C LYS A 29 15.65 21.59 3.24
N SER A 30 16.33 20.52 2.81
CA SER A 30 15.73 19.21 2.52
C SER A 30 14.61 19.00 3.53
N GLU A 31 13.38 19.19 3.05
CA GLU A 31 12.19 19.00 3.84
C GLU A 31 12.14 17.50 4.11
N PHE A 32 12.69 17.11 5.27
CA PHE A 32 12.66 15.73 5.74
C PHE A 32 11.21 15.44 6.11
N VAL A 33 10.41 15.10 5.09
CA VAL A 33 9.05 14.60 5.26
C VAL A 33 9.16 13.39 6.16
N LYS A 34 8.59 13.49 7.36
CA LYS A 34 8.48 12.38 8.32
C LYS A 34 7.93 11.18 7.55
N GLY A 35 8.73 10.13 7.40
CA GLY A 35 8.45 9.02 6.50
C GLY A 35 7.03 8.46 6.72
N LYS A 36 6.22 8.46 5.67
CA LYS A 36 4.88 7.88 5.67
C LYS A 36 4.96 6.46 5.12
N ILE A 37 4.45 5.53 5.90
CA ILE A 37 4.22 4.15 5.49
C ILE A 37 2.86 4.09 4.82
N CYS A 38 2.79 3.44 3.66
CA CYS A 38 1.53 3.21 2.95
C CYS A 38 1.36 1.73 2.66
N ILE A 39 0.11 1.29 2.72
CA ILE A 39 -0.23 -0.09 2.37
C ILE A 39 -0.30 -0.20 0.85
N GLY A 40 0.43 -1.16 0.29
CA GLY A 40 0.40 -1.48 -1.14
C GLY A 40 -0.92 -2.13 -1.58
N THR A 41 -1.00 -2.51 -2.84
CA THR A 41 -2.18 -3.17 -3.44
C THR A 41 -1.88 -4.62 -3.82
N ASN A 42 -2.94 -5.38 -4.11
CA ASN A 42 -2.86 -6.77 -4.59
C ASN A 42 -3.94 -7.04 -5.66
N GLY A 43 -4.27 -6.02 -6.44
CA GLY A 43 -5.26 -6.08 -7.52
C GLY A 43 -4.72 -6.77 -8.77
N ARG A 44 -3.39 -6.98 -8.86
CA ARG A 44 -2.71 -7.59 -10.00
C ARG A 44 -3.06 -6.85 -11.30
N MET A 45 -3.65 -7.53 -12.28
CA MET A 45 -4.06 -6.95 -13.57
C MET A 45 -5.58 -6.76 -13.67
N SER A 46 -6.29 -6.74 -12.54
CA SER A 46 -7.74 -6.52 -12.52
C SER A 46 -8.09 -5.18 -13.17
N VAL A 47 -9.10 -5.19 -14.04
CA VAL A 47 -9.55 -3.99 -14.76
C VAL A 47 -10.43 -3.16 -13.82
N PRO A 48 -10.07 -1.90 -13.52
CA PRO A 48 -10.92 -1.04 -12.69
C PRO A 48 -12.22 -0.71 -13.43
N SER A 49 -13.34 -0.74 -12.71
CA SER A 49 -14.66 -0.39 -13.28
C SER A 49 -14.75 1.10 -13.64
N ASN A 50 -14.12 1.97 -12.85
CA ASN A 50 -14.01 3.41 -13.10
C ASN A 50 -12.54 3.85 -12.99
N ARG A 51 -11.99 4.37 -14.09
CA ARG A 51 -10.56 4.68 -14.22
C ARG A 51 -10.16 5.98 -13.54
N ASP A 52 -11.02 7.00 -13.57
CA ASP A 52 -10.78 8.26 -12.87
C ASP A 52 -10.74 8.03 -11.36
N HIS A 53 -11.65 7.20 -10.87
CA HIS A 53 -11.66 6.80 -9.47
C HIS A 53 -10.41 5.97 -9.12
N HIS A 54 -10.00 5.05 -9.99
CA HIS A 54 -8.78 4.27 -9.79
C HIS A 54 -7.54 5.17 -9.68
N TYR A 55 -7.38 6.17 -10.55
CA TYR A 55 -6.31 7.14 -10.46
C TYR A 55 -6.32 7.92 -9.13
N ARG A 56 -7.49 8.43 -8.72
CA ARG A 56 -7.63 9.12 -7.41
C ARG A 56 -7.26 8.22 -6.24
N ASN A 57 -7.59 6.93 -6.32
CA ASN A 57 -7.20 5.96 -5.29
C ASN A 57 -5.68 5.79 -5.22
N LEU A 58 -4.99 5.67 -6.36
CA LEU A 58 -3.53 5.60 -6.41
C LEU A 58 -2.90 6.88 -5.84
N GLN A 59 -3.39 8.04 -6.25
CA GLN A 59 -2.92 9.34 -5.76
C GLN A 59 -3.08 9.44 -4.24
N ASN A 60 -4.27 9.19 -3.70
CA ASN A 60 -4.54 9.24 -2.27
C ASN A 60 -3.70 8.24 -1.47
N ARG A 61 -3.44 7.05 -2.04
CA ARG A 61 -2.62 6.01 -1.40
C ARG A 61 -1.18 6.47 -1.21
N TYR A 62 -0.58 6.96 -2.28
CA TYR A 62 0.87 7.10 -2.39
C TYR A 62 1.36 8.54 -2.21
N THR A 63 0.47 9.53 -2.09
CA THR A 63 0.85 10.91 -1.75
C THR A 63 1.62 10.95 -0.41
N ASN A 64 2.79 11.58 -0.46
CA ASN A 64 3.78 11.69 0.64
C ASN A 64 4.32 10.34 1.14
N CYS A 65 4.12 9.26 0.39
CA CYS A 65 4.57 7.94 0.76
C CYS A 65 6.08 7.77 0.59
N THR A 66 6.77 7.25 1.60
CA THR A 66 8.19 6.91 1.50
C THR A 66 8.45 5.41 1.49
N TYR A 67 7.56 4.63 2.11
CA TYR A 67 7.71 3.20 2.29
C TYR A 67 6.39 2.48 1.97
N VAL A 68 6.40 1.59 0.99
CA VAL A 68 5.23 0.81 0.58
C VAL A 68 5.29 -0.58 1.22
N ASP A 69 4.42 -0.82 2.21
CA ASP A 69 4.17 -2.13 2.82
C ASP A 69 3.18 -2.92 1.94
N GLY A 70 3.72 -3.70 1.01
CA GLY A 70 3.00 -4.47 0.01
C GLY A 70 3.58 -4.25 -1.38
N ASN A 71 2.73 -4.36 -2.40
CA ASN A 71 3.12 -4.16 -3.79
C ASN A 71 2.75 -2.77 -4.27
N LEU A 72 3.58 -2.20 -5.15
CA LEU A 72 3.26 -0.98 -5.89
C LEU A 72 2.72 -1.38 -7.27
N GLU A 73 1.41 -1.24 -7.47
CA GLU A 73 0.77 -1.57 -8.74
C GLU A 73 0.25 -0.29 -9.41
N LEU A 74 0.85 0.06 -10.54
CA LEU A 74 0.42 1.16 -11.42
C LEU A 74 -0.23 0.52 -12.64
N THR A 75 -1.55 0.51 -12.69
CA THR A 75 -2.29 -0.18 -13.76
C THR A 75 -3.37 0.69 -14.39
N TRP A 76 -3.68 0.43 -15.66
CA TRP A 76 -4.84 1.00 -16.36
C TRP A 76 -4.89 2.55 -16.42
N LEU A 77 -3.74 3.23 -16.39
CA LEU A 77 -3.61 4.68 -16.52
C LEU A 77 -3.50 5.08 -18.01
N GLN A 78 -4.62 5.46 -18.62
CA GLN A 78 -4.72 5.61 -20.08
C GLN A 78 -4.51 7.04 -20.61
N ASP A 79 -4.64 8.05 -19.77
CA ASP A 79 -4.39 9.43 -20.19
C ASP A 79 -2.88 9.70 -20.11
N GLU A 80 -2.29 10.06 -21.25
CA GLU A 80 -0.86 10.32 -21.42
C GLU A 80 -0.34 11.46 -20.52
N HIS A 81 -1.24 12.34 -20.06
CA HIS A 81 -0.95 13.55 -19.30
C HIS A 81 -1.27 13.46 -17.80
N MET A 82 -1.63 12.27 -17.29
CA MET A 82 -1.86 12.11 -15.85
C MET A 82 -0.62 12.46 -15.04
N ASP A 83 -0.81 13.20 -13.95
CA ASP A 83 0.27 13.57 -13.03
C ASP A 83 0.57 12.44 -12.04
N LEU A 84 1.78 11.89 -12.11
CA LEU A 84 2.26 10.87 -11.17
C LEU A 84 3.25 11.42 -10.14
N SER A 85 3.30 12.73 -9.93
CA SER A 85 4.18 13.40 -8.97
C SER A 85 4.05 12.87 -7.54
N PHE A 86 2.89 12.31 -7.18
CA PHE A 86 2.66 11.68 -5.88
C PHE A 86 3.61 10.48 -5.60
N LEU A 87 4.26 9.92 -6.61
CA LEU A 87 5.25 8.84 -6.48
C LEU A 87 6.65 9.31 -6.06
N GLN A 88 6.93 10.63 -6.09
CA GLN A 88 8.28 11.19 -5.98
C GLN A 88 9.03 10.83 -4.70
N TYR A 89 8.30 10.53 -3.63
CA TYR A 89 8.86 10.26 -2.30
C TYR A 89 9.10 8.79 -2.01
N ILE A 90 8.59 7.87 -2.86
CA ILE A 90 8.71 6.43 -2.61
C ILE A 90 10.17 6.03 -2.68
N ARG A 91 10.69 5.49 -1.58
CA ARG A 91 12.08 5.01 -1.45
C ARG A 91 12.19 3.51 -1.45
N GLU A 92 11.18 2.82 -0.95
CA GLU A 92 11.24 1.38 -0.75
C GLU A 92 9.87 0.73 -0.96
N VAL A 93 9.89 -0.41 -1.64
CA VAL A 93 8.72 -1.28 -1.85
C VAL A 93 9.04 -2.67 -1.30
N THR A 94 8.23 -3.18 -0.38
CA THR A 94 8.51 -4.48 0.26
C THR A 94 8.15 -5.68 -0.61
N GLY A 95 7.13 -5.55 -1.44
CA GLY A 95 6.66 -6.58 -2.37
C GLY A 95 7.28 -6.41 -3.76
N TYR A 96 6.44 -6.52 -4.79
CA TYR A 96 6.82 -6.26 -6.18
C TYR A 96 6.35 -4.88 -6.67
N VAL A 97 6.90 -4.44 -7.79
CA VAL A 97 6.45 -3.29 -8.59
C VAL A 97 5.85 -3.81 -9.90
N LEU A 98 4.59 -3.48 -10.16
CA LEU A 98 3.86 -3.83 -11.38
C LEU A 98 3.47 -2.55 -12.11
N ILE A 99 3.83 -2.46 -13.39
CA ILE A 99 3.38 -1.41 -14.31
C ILE A 99 2.71 -2.11 -15.49
N SER A 100 1.40 -1.93 -15.65
CA SER A 100 0.62 -2.67 -16.67
C SER A 100 -0.50 -1.85 -17.28
N HIS A 101 -0.60 -1.81 -18.62
CA HIS A 101 -1.60 -1.00 -19.32
C HIS A 101 -1.55 0.49 -18.96
N VAL A 102 -0.32 1.04 -18.92
CA VAL A 102 -0.07 2.47 -18.65
C VAL A 102 0.37 3.18 -19.93
N ASP A 103 -0.38 4.22 -20.29
CA ASP A 103 -0.12 5.07 -21.47
C ASP A 103 0.54 6.41 -21.08
N VAL A 104 0.65 6.73 -19.78
CA VAL A 104 1.40 7.90 -19.27
C VAL A 104 2.82 7.91 -19.86
N ARG A 105 3.22 9.02 -20.49
CA ARG A 105 4.45 9.07 -21.29
C ARG A 105 5.72 8.83 -20.47
N ARG A 106 5.79 9.40 -19.28
CA ARG A 106 6.99 9.40 -18.43
C ARG A 106 6.59 9.01 -17.02
N ILE A 107 7.08 7.87 -16.55
CA ILE A 107 6.91 7.42 -15.16
C ILE A 107 8.24 7.63 -14.45
N VAL A 108 8.25 8.48 -13.43
CA VAL A 108 9.46 8.82 -12.66
C VAL A 108 9.28 8.38 -11.21
N LEU A 109 10.17 7.52 -10.74
CA LEU A 109 10.31 7.10 -9.35
C LEU A 109 11.69 7.54 -8.86
N PRO A 110 11.89 8.85 -8.64
CA PRO A 110 13.22 9.46 -8.55
C PRO A 110 13.98 9.05 -7.29
N ARG A 111 13.29 8.55 -6.27
CA ARG A 111 13.89 8.18 -4.98
C ARG A 111 13.78 6.69 -4.67
N LEU A 112 13.17 5.88 -5.55
CA LEU A 112 13.01 4.45 -5.30
C LEU A 112 14.39 3.80 -5.31
N GLN A 113 14.79 3.27 -4.16
CA GLN A 113 16.13 2.70 -3.91
C GLN A 113 16.11 1.17 -3.91
N ILE A 114 15.07 0.58 -3.31
CA ILE A 114 14.99 -0.87 -3.09
C ILE A 114 13.61 -1.43 -3.41
N ILE A 115 13.60 -2.56 -4.10
CA ILE A 115 12.46 -3.48 -4.19
C ILE A 115 12.85 -4.77 -3.46
N ARG A 116 12.17 -5.09 -2.36
CA ARG A 116 12.57 -6.25 -1.54
C ARG A 116 12.11 -7.59 -2.11
N GLY A 117 10.99 -7.64 -2.82
CA GLY A 117 10.47 -8.88 -3.38
C GLY A 117 10.00 -9.91 -2.35
N ARG A 118 9.50 -9.48 -1.18
CA ARG A 118 8.90 -10.40 -0.18
C ARG A 118 7.66 -11.13 -0.71
N THR A 119 6.98 -10.48 -1.65
CA THR A 119 5.92 -11.03 -2.49
C THR A 119 6.29 -10.76 -3.93
N LEU A 120 6.05 -11.73 -4.82
CA LEU A 120 6.42 -11.66 -6.23
C LEU A 120 5.20 -11.81 -7.12
N PHE A 121 5.26 -11.21 -8.31
CA PHE A 121 4.22 -11.34 -9.32
C PHE A 121 4.50 -12.53 -10.21
N LYS A 122 3.47 -13.36 -10.49
CA LYS A 122 3.60 -14.54 -11.36
C LYS A 122 2.63 -14.45 -12.53
N LEU A 123 3.14 -14.65 -13.74
CA LEU A 123 2.35 -14.83 -14.94
C LEU A 123 2.22 -16.31 -15.23
N ASN A 124 1.03 -16.81 -15.56
CA ASN A 124 0.80 -18.23 -15.81
C ASN A 124 1.67 -18.80 -16.94
N ASN A 125 2.00 -17.98 -17.93
CA ASN A 125 2.75 -18.40 -19.12
C ASN A 125 4.26 -18.36 -18.93
N TYR A 126 4.75 -17.93 -17.77
CA TYR A 126 6.17 -17.83 -17.46
C TYR A 126 6.49 -18.55 -16.15
N PRO A 127 7.58 -19.32 -16.07
CA PRO A 127 7.93 -20.04 -14.85
C PRO A 127 8.48 -19.11 -13.76
N ASN A 128 9.06 -17.97 -14.15
CA ASN A 128 9.69 -17.01 -13.25
C ASN A 128 8.67 -16.18 -12.46
N GLU A 129 9.11 -15.73 -11.28
CA GLU A 129 8.40 -14.80 -10.41
C GLU A 129 9.13 -13.44 -10.41
N TRP A 130 8.36 -12.36 -10.54
CA TRP A 130 8.85 -11.03 -10.88
C TRP A 130 8.75 -10.07 -9.71
N ALA A 131 9.84 -9.39 -9.39
CA ALA A 131 9.86 -8.26 -8.45
C ALA A 131 9.62 -6.92 -9.15
N LEU A 132 9.99 -6.82 -10.43
CA LEU A 132 9.65 -5.71 -11.31
C LEU A 132 9.10 -6.28 -12.61
N LEU A 133 7.83 -5.97 -12.89
CA LEU A 133 7.18 -6.35 -14.15
C LEU A 133 6.59 -5.09 -14.81
N VAL A 134 7.08 -4.78 -16.01
CA VAL A 134 6.52 -3.74 -16.88
C VAL A 134 5.97 -4.43 -18.12
N THR A 135 4.66 -4.34 -18.32
CA THR A 135 4.00 -5.07 -19.41
C THR A 135 2.91 -4.28 -20.10
N LEU A 136 2.69 -4.53 -21.40
CA LEU A 136 1.53 -4.02 -22.17
C LEU A 136 1.30 -2.52 -22.00
N SER A 137 2.37 -1.72 -21.92
CA SER A 137 2.32 -0.29 -21.64
C SER A 137 2.90 0.52 -22.81
N LYS A 138 2.44 1.77 -22.97
CA LYS A 138 2.87 2.68 -24.05
C LYS A 138 3.71 3.86 -23.57
N MET A 139 4.14 3.84 -22.31
CA MET A 139 5.11 4.78 -21.76
C MET A 139 6.41 4.81 -22.58
N HIS A 140 7.02 5.98 -22.67
CA HIS A 140 8.29 6.20 -23.36
C HIS A 140 9.47 5.97 -22.41
N ASN A 141 9.37 6.49 -21.18
CA ASN A 141 10.46 6.47 -20.22
C ASN A 141 9.98 5.91 -18.88
N LEU A 142 10.79 5.02 -18.30
CA LEU A 142 10.69 4.56 -16.92
C LEU A 142 11.95 4.96 -16.18
N GLU A 143 11.83 5.98 -15.34
CA GLU A 143 12.98 6.60 -14.70
C GLU A 143 13.08 6.21 -13.24
N MET A 144 14.11 5.42 -12.94
CA MET A 144 14.43 4.95 -11.58
C MET A 144 15.92 5.19 -11.25
N PRO A 145 16.42 6.43 -11.35
CA PRO A 145 17.85 6.75 -11.24
C PRO A 145 18.47 6.31 -9.91
N MET A 146 17.65 6.25 -8.86
CA MET A 146 18.09 5.85 -7.52
C MET A 146 17.92 4.36 -7.23
N LEU A 147 17.39 3.54 -8.14
CA LEU A 147 17.19 2.10 -7.90
C LEU A 147 18.52 1.38 -7.86
N ARG A 148 18.81 0.77 -6.71
CA ARG A 148 20.10 0.12 -6.45
C ARG A 148 20.01 -1.37 -6.19
N ASP A 149 18.89 -1.85 -5.67
CA ASP A 149 18.78 -3.23 -5.25
C ASP A 149 17.39 -3.84 -5.50
N ILE A 150 17.38 -5.05 -6.06
CA ILE A 150 16.25 -5.96 -6.06
C ILE A 150 16.69 -7.21 -5.30
N LEU A 151 16.21 -7.34 -4.06
CA LEU A 151 16.74 -8.35 -3.12
C LEU A 151 16.29 -9.78 -3.48
N GLN A 152 15.10 -9.92 -4.04
CA GLN A 152 14.53 -11.20 -4.46
C GLN A 152 13.61 -10.98 -5.66
N GLY A 153 13.60 -11.93 -6.61
CA GLY A 153 12.71 -11.93 -7.76
C GLY A 153 13.34 -11.38 -9.04
N SER A 154 12.77 -11.79 -10.17
CA SER A 154 13.26 -11.46 -11.51
C SER A 154 12.70 -10.12 -12.02
N VAL A 155 13.28 -9.62 -13.12
CA VAL A 155 12.81 -8.40 -13.81
C VAL A 155 12.30 -8.75 -15.20
N ALA A 156 11.15 -8.20 -15.60
CA ALA A 156 10.60 -8.41 -16.94
C ALA A 156 10.08 -7.12 -17.59
N MET A 157 10.46 -6.95 -18.86
CA MET A 157 9.95 -5.92 -19.77
C MET A 157 9.24 -6.63 -20.93
N LEU A 158 7.91 -6.66 -20.91
CA LEU A 158 7.10 -7.45 -21.85
C LEU A 158 6.20 -6.55 -22.69
N ASN A 159 6.39 -6.52 -24.00
CA ASN A 159 5.50 -5.87 -24.96
C ASN A 159 5.20 -4.39 -24.61
N ASN A 160 6.25 -3.60 -24.37
CA ASN A 160 6.14 -2.16 -24.18
C ASN A 160 6.70 -1.45 -25.43
N TYR A 161 5.81 -0.99 -26.32
CA TYR A 161 6.22 -0.57 -27.67
C TYR A 161 7.14 0.66 -27.68
N ASN A 162 6.84 1.66 -26.85
CA ASN A 162 7.55 2.94 -26.84
C ASN A 162 8.71 3.00 -25.82
N LEU A 163 8.89 1.96 -25.00
CA LEU A 163 9.77 2.01 -23.83
C LEU A 163 11.24 2.03 -24.24
N CYS A 164 11.93 3.12 -23.91
CA CYS A 164 13.34 3.33 -24.23
C CYS A 164 14.29 3.03 -23.07
N HIS A 165 15.58 2.95 -23.40
CA HIS A 165 16.74 2.83 -22.51
C HIS A 165 16.85 1.57 -21.64
N MET A 166 15.78 0.78 -21.46
CA MET A 166 15.80 -0.38 -20.56
C MET A 166 16.89 -1.39 -20.92
N LYS A 167 17.23 -1.56 -22.21
CA LYS A 167 18.32 -2.45 -22.66
C LYS A 167 19.73 -1.94 -22.34
N THR A 168 19.88 -0.66 -22.00
CA THR A 168 21.16 -0.07 -21.59
C THR A 168 21.47 -0.33 -20.12
N ILE A 169 20.44 -0.64 -19.32
CA ILE A 169 20.57 -0.92 -17.88
C ILE A 169 21.29 -2.25 -17.68
N ASN A 170 22.35 -2.22 -16.87
CA ASN A 170 23.00 -3.41 -16.37
C ASN A 170 22.20 -3.96 -15.18
N TRP A 171 21.39 -5.00 -15.40
CA TRP A 171 20.58 -5.60 -14.34
C TRP A 171 21.37 -6.42 -13.33
N ASP A 172 22.55 -6.93 -13.70
CA ASP A 172 23.40 -7.69 -12.77
C ASP A 172 23.94 -6.81 -11.64
N GLU A 173 24.05 -5.49 -11.87
CA GLU A 173 24.32 -4.49 -10.83
C GLU A 173 23.16 -4.37 -9.83
N ILE A 174 21.92 -4.52 -10.27
CA ILE A 174 20.73 -4.23 -9.45
C ILE A 174 20.19 -5.50 -8.78
N ILE A 175 20.11 -6.62 -9.50
CA ILE A 175 19.53 -7.87 -9.01
C ILE A 175 20.50 -8.56 -8.06
N THR A 176 20.05 -8.86 -6.84
CA THR A 176 20.82 -9.59 -5.82
C THR A 176 20.28 -11.00 -5.58
N GLY A 177 18.99 -11.25 -5.88
CA GLY A 177 18.34 -12.52 -5.61
C GLY A 177 19.01 -13.72 -6.32
N PRO A 178 19.20 -14.86 -5.64
CA PRO A 178 19.76 -16.06 -6.27
C PRO A 178 18.83 -16.56 -7.37
N ASN A 179 19.38 -17.03 -8.48
CA ASN A 179 18.64 -17.52 -9.66
C ASN A 179 17.64 -16.51 -10.26
N SER A 180 17.73 -15.23 -9.90
CA SER A 180 16.87 -14.19 -10.46
C SER A 180 17.42 -13.77 -11.82
N GLN A 181 16.53 -13.57 -12.77
CA GLN A 181 16.89 -13.27 -14.17
C GLN A 181 16.24 -11.96 -14.60
N PHE A 182 16.69 -11.43 -15.73
CA PHE A 182 15.99 -10.37 -16.44
C PHE A 182 15.54 -10.86 -17.82
N LEU A 183 14.35 -10.44 -18.26
CA LEU A 183 13.74 -10.87 -19.51
C LEU A 183 13.19 -9.68 -20.29
N TYR A 184 13.48 -9.65 -21.60
CA TYR A 184 12.85 -8.75 -22.56
C TYR A 184 12.05 -9.55 -23.58
N VAL A 185 10.79 -9.21 -23.74
CA VAL A 185 9.94 -9.78 -24.79
C VAL A 185 9.33 -8.63 -25.58
N TYR A 186 9.53 -8.65 -26.90
CA TYR A 186 8.99 -7.66 -27.82
C TYR A 186 8.33 -8.40 -28.99
N ASN A 187 7.01 -8.57 -28.90
CA ASN A 187 6.23 -9.32 -29.88
C ASN A 187 5.39 -8.38 -30.78
N PHE A 188 5.97 -7.26 -31.23
CA PHE A 188 5.32 -6.37 -32.19
C PHE A 188 5.76 -6.68 -33.62
N THR A 189 4.87 -6.45 -34.58
CA THR A 189 5.17 -6.60 -36.01
C THR A 189 6.10 -5.51 -36.54
N LEU A 190 6.07 -4.34 -35.92
CA LEU A 190 6.90 -3.19 -36.26
C LEU A 190 8.27 -3.31 -35.59
N PRO A 191 9.36 -2.86 -36.26
CA PRO A 191 10.67 -2.81 -35.65
C PRO A 191 10.65 -1.94 -34.40
N GLU A 192 11.57 -2.25 -33.48
CA GLU A 192 11.77 -1.45 -32.28
C GLU A 192 12.19 -0.02 -32.67
N ARG A 193 11.66 0.96 -31.95
CA ARG A 193 11.90 2.37 -32.22
C ARG A 193 13.36 2.74 -31.94
N GLU A 194 13.92 3.65 -32.73
CA GLU A 194 15.18 4.29 -32.39
C GLU A 194 14.99 5.20 -31.17
N CYS A 195 15.68 4.86 -30.09
CA CYS A 195 15.68 5.62 -28.84
C CYS A 195 16.82 6.65 -28.82
N PRO A 196 16.63 7.81 -28.16
CA PRO A 196 17.71 8.75 -27.90
C PRO A 196 18.89 8.06 -27.18
N PRO A 197 20.15 8.47 -27.45
CA PRO A 197 21.30 7.97 -26.71
C PRO A 197 21.26 8.50 -25.26
N CYS A 198 21.93 7.79 -24.36
CA CYS A 198 22.20 8.31 -23.02
C CYS A 198 23.05 9.58 -23.05
N ASP A 199 23.00 10.36 -21.97
CA ASP A 199 23.89 11.52 -21.81
C ASP A 199 25.36 11.09 -21.88
N LYS A 200 26.22 11.96 -22.41
CA LYS A 200 27.66 11.70 -22.56
C LYS A 200 28.38 11.53 -21.22
N SER A 201 27.81 12.03 -20.12
CA SER A 201 28.35 11.84 -18.78
C SER A 201 28.11 10.43 -18.22
N CYS A 202 27.22 9.64 -18.82
CA CYS A 202 26.92 8.30 -18.32
C CYS A 202 28.05 7.32 -18.68
N GLU A 203 28.63 6.66 -17.68
CA GLU A 203 29.69 5.67 -17.90
C GLU A 203 29.19 4.43 -18.67
N LYS A 204 27.92 4.05 -18.45
CA LYS A 204 27.27 2.86 -19.04
C LYS A 204 25.82 3.18 -19.41
N GLY A 205 24.86 2.58 -18.72
CA GLY A 205 23.43 2.71 -19.00
C GLY A 205 22.80 3.96 -18.42
N CYS A 206 21.57 4.25 -18.84
CA CYS A 206 20.73 5.30 -18.29
C CYS A 206 19.26 4.86 -18.23
N TRP A 207 18.48 5.49 -17.37
CA TRP A 207 17.04 5.27 -17.25
C TRP A 207 16.21 6.15 -18.19
N GLY A 208 16.83 7.15 -18.80
CA GLY A 208 16.21 8.19 -19.61
C GLY A 208 17.24 9.18 -20.11
N GLU A 209 16.76 10.24 -20.76
CA GLU A 209 17.59 11.37 -21.20
C GLU A 209 18.08 12.20 -19.99
N GLY A 210 19.22 12.87 -20.14
CA GLY A 210 19.81 13.74 -19.11
C GLY A 210 20.80 13.02 -18.19
N SER A 211 21.76 13.80 -17.67
CA SER A 211 22.84 13.32 -16.78
C SER A 211 22.34 12.76 -15.44
N GLU A 212 21.18 13.21 -14.98
CA GLU A 212 20.51 12.74 -13.76
C GLU A 212 19.98 11.31 -13.85
N ASN A 213 19.81 10.81 -15.08
CA ASN A 213 19.29 9.48 -15.35
C ASN A 213 20.37 8.42 -15.56
N CYS A 214 21.65 8.76 -15.41
CA CYS A 214 22.73 7.79 -15.52
C CYS A 214 22.58 6.67 -14.48
N GLN A 215 22.77 5.43 -14.91
CA GLN A 215 22.83 4.29 -13.99
C GLN A 215 24.09 4.42 -13.14
N HIS A 216 23.92 4.30 -11.83
CA HIS A 216 25.02 4.31 -10.89
C HIS A 216 25.38 2.88 -10.45
N PHE A 217 26.66 2.67 -10.13
CA PHE A 217 27.23 1.36 -9.81
C PHE A 217 27.77 1.31 -8.39
N SER A 218 27.50 0.20 -7.71
CA SER A 218 27.78 -0.04 -6.30
C SER A 218 28.06 -1.52 -6.00
N LYS A 219 28.07 -2.41 -7.01
CA LYS A 219 28.36 -3.85 -6.87
C LYS A 219 29.42 -4.31 -7.87
N VAL A 220 29.21 -4.08 -9.17
CA VAL A 220 30.10 -4.65 -10.21
C VAL A 220 31.47 -3.98 -10.29
N ASN A 221 31.58 -2.71 -9.87
CA ASN A 221 32.83 -1.94 -9.88
C ASN A 221 33.59 -2.03 -8.54
N CYS A 222 33.16 -2.90 -7.62
CA CYS A 222 33.74 -3.00 -6.29
C CYS A 222 35.02 -3.84 -6.26
N SER A 223 35.87 -3.58 -5.29
CA SER A 223 37.02 -4.44 -5.01
C SER A 223 36.55 -5.83 -4.55
N PRO A 224 37.24 -6.92 -4.96
CA PRO A 224 36.93 -8.28 -4.49
C PRO A 224 36.95 -8.45 -2.96
N GLN A 225 37.62 -7.55 -2.23
CA GLN A 225 37.65 -7.56 -0.77
C GLN A 225 36.32 -7.19 -0.11
N CYS A 226 35.36 -6.62 -0.86
CA CYS A 226 34.05 -6.25 -0.34
C CYS A 226 33.10 -7.45 -0.12
N SER A 227 33.59 -8.69 -0.21
CA SER A 227 32.87 -9.94 0.09
C SER A 227 31.50 -10.04 -0.59
N ASP A 228 31.46 -9.78 -1.90
CA ASP A 228 30.24 -9.72 -2.74
C ASP A 228 29.19 -8.69 -2.29
N GLY A 229 29.58 -7.80 -1.37
CA GLY A 229 28.78 -6.69 -0.88
C GLY A 229 28.84 -5.46 -1.78
N ARG A 230 28.26 -4.37 -1.29
CA ARG A 230 28.24 -3.08 -1.99
C ARG A 230 29.47 -2.24 -1.66
N CYS A 231 29.78 -1.25 -2.48
CA CYS A 231 30.84 -0.27 -2.25
C CYS A 231 30.40 1.15 -2.60
N PHE A 232 31.10 2.13 -2.04
CA PHE A 232 30.97 3.56 -2.37
C PHE A 232 32.15 4.08 -3.19
N GLY A 233 33.10 3.19 -3.53
CA GLY A 233 34.24 3.47 -4.39
C GLY A 233 35.01 2.19 -4.76
N PRO A 234 35.93 2.27 -5.73
CA PRO A 234 36.61 1.09 -6.28
C PRO A 234 37.70 0.52 -5.37
N LYS A 235 38.17 1.26 -4.35
CA LYS A 235 39.30 0.81 -3.53
C LYS A 235 38.87 -0.24 -2.50
N PRO A 236 39.79 -1.10 -2.03
CA PRO A 236 39.44 -2.16 -1.09
C PRO A 236 38.95 -1.71 0.30
N ARG A 237 39.18 -0.45 0.67
CA ARG A 237 38.67 0.15 1.91
C ARG A 237 37.37 0.94 1.72
N GLU A 238 36.87 1.03 0.49
CA GLU A 238 35.67 1.78 0.12
C GLU A 238 34.44 0.85 0.04
N CYS A 239 34.44 -0.22 0.84
CA CYS A 239 33.33 -1.15 0.97
C CYS A 239 32.25 -0.61 1.91
N CYS A 240 30.99 -0.93 1.62
CA CYS A 240 29.88 -0.66 2.50
C CYS A 240 29.85 -1.63 3.68
N HIS A 241 29.17 -1.23 4.76
CA HIS A 241 28.87 -2.14 5.85
C HIS A 241 27.99 -3.32 5.37
N LEU A 242 28.18 -4.50 5.95
CA LEU A 242 27.44 -5.74 5.63
C LEU A 242 25.91 -5.64 5.82
N PHE A 243 25.45 -4.63 6.56
CA PHE A 243 24.03 -4.37 6.83
C PHE A 243 23.41 -3.38 5.83
N CYS A 244 24.20 -2.79 4.93
CA CYS A 244 23.70 -1.94 3.87
C CYS A 244 23.09 -2.79 2.74
N ALA A 245 22.04 -2.26 2.13
CA ALA A 245 21.46 -2.73 0.89
C ALA A 245 21.44 -1.59 -0.13
N GLY A 246 21.66 -1.90 -1.41
CA GLY A 246 21.74 -0.90 -2.49
C GLY A 246 22.96 0.05 -2.46
N GLY A 247 23.79 0.01 -1.43
CA GLY A 247 25.01 0.83 -1.33
C GLY A 247 25.04 1.74 -0.11
N CYS A 248 26.02 2.63 -0.10
CA CYS A 248 26.32 3.50 1.03
C CYS A 248 27.06 4.76 0.56
N THR A 249 27.16 5.73 1.45
CA THR A 249 27.95 6.96 1.29
C THR A 249 29.29 6.89 2.03
N GLY A 250 29.49 5.86 2.84
CA GLY A 250 30.65 5.65 3.69
C GLY A 250 30.64 4.24 4.32
N PRO A 251 31.67 3.91 5.11
CA PRO A 251 31.89 2.53 5.59
C PRO A 251 31.01 2.15 6.79
N LYS A 252 30.31 3.10 7.44
CA LYS A 252 29.57 2.81 8.68
C LYS A 252 28.15 2.31 8.41
N GLN A 253 27.54 1.70 9.42
CA GLN A 253 26.13 1.28 9.42
C GLN A 253 25.15 2.45 9.26
N SER A 254 25.55 3.65 9.66
CA SER A 254 24.77 4.90 9.49
C SER A 254 24.81 5.46 8.08
N ASP A 255 25.77 5.02 7.27
CA ASP A 255 26.06 5.61 5.96
C ASP A 255 25.35 4.86 4.83
N CYS A 256 24.57 3.81 5.17
CA CYS A 256 23.84 3.00 4.23
C CYS A 256 22.73 3.80 3.53
N LEU A 257 22.54 3.57 2.23
CA LEU A 257 21.41 4.15 1.49
C LEU A 257 20.07 3.56 1.94
N ALA A 258 20.08 2.26 2.24
CA ALA A 258 18.98 1.54 2.86
C ALA A 258 19.50 0.29 3.59
N CYS A 259 18.65 -0.29 4.45
CA CYS A 259 19.05 -1.38 5.33
C CYS A 259 18.65 -2.74 4.79
N ARG A 260 19.60 -3.68 4.82
CA ARG A 260 19.35 -5.08 4.46
C ARG A 260 18.36 -5.73 5.43
N ASN A 261 18.56 -5.50 6.72
CA ASN A 261 17.76 -6.07 7.81
C ASN A 261 16.79 -5.02 8.38
N PHE A 262 17.14 -4.36 9.49
CA PHE A 262 16.31 -3.34 10.11
C PHE A 262 16.94 -1.95 10.04
N TYR A 263 16.10 -0.94 9.85
CA TYR A 263 16.43 0.47 10.01
C TYR A 263 16.00 0.95 11.41
N ASP A 264 16.94 1.50 12.17
CA ASP A 264 16.70 2.06 13.50
C ASP A 264 17.31 3.48 13.61
N ASP A 265 16.45 4.50 13.59
CA ASP A 265 16.81 5.92 13.76
C ASP A 265 18.07 6.38 12.97
N GLY A 266 18.23 5.92 11.73
CA GLY A 266 19.33 6.31 10.84
C GLY A 266 20.47 5.29 10.76
N VAL A 267 20.39 4.17 11.48
CA VAL A 267 21.42 3.13 11.50
C VAL A 267 20.83 1.79 11.09
N CYS A 268 21.56 1.05 10.25
CA CYS A 268 21.17 -0.31 9.89
C CYS A 268 21.65 -1.31 10.94
N THR A 269 20.71 -2.06 11.52
CA THR A 269 20.97 -3.05 12.57
C THR A 269 20.52 -4.44 12.15
N GLN A 270 21.06 -5.47 12.81
CA GLN A 270 20.66 -6.86 12.56
C GLN A 270 19.29 -7.18 13.15
N GLU A 271 18.98 -6.67 14.33
CA GLU A 271 17.72 -6.84 15.05
C GLU A 271 17.32 -5.52 15.69
N CYS A 272 16.02 -5.35 15.95
CA CYS A 272 15.55 -4.22 16.74
C CYS A 272 15.92 -4.40 18.22
N PRO A 273 16.14 -3.30 18.97
CA PRO A 273 16.36 -3.35 20.40
C PRO A 273 15.27 -4.17 21.12
N GLN A 274 15.68 -5.22 21.83
CA GLN A 274 14.77 -6.15 22.49
C GLN A 274 13.88 -5.42 23.53
N MET A 275 12.64 -5.86 23.67
CA MET A 275 11.67 -5.26 24.60
C MET A 275 12.00 -5.54 26.08
N GLN A 276 12.72 -6.61 26.36
CA GLN A 276 13.12 -7.03 27.69
C GLN A 276 14.61 -7.35 27.69
N LEU A 277 15.28 -7.03 28.80
CA LEU A 277 16.67 -7.37 29.06
C LEU A 277 16.73 -8.33 30.24
N TYR A 278 17.55 -9.37 30.12
CA TYR A 278 17.78 -10.30 31.23
C TYR A 278 18.76 -9.68 32.22
N ASN A 279 18.34 -9.52 33.47
CA ASN A 279 19.21 -9.07 34.54
C ASN A 279 19.81 -10.32 35.25
N PRO A 280 21.13 -10.57 35.10
CA PRO A 280 21.77 -11.74 35.69
C PRO A 280 21.92 -11.68 37.22
N ILE A 281 21.71 -10.51 37.84
CA ILE A 281 21.78 -10.34 39.31
C ILE A 281 20.49 -10.79 39.97
N THR A 282 19.35 -10.37 39.40
CA THR A 282 18.01 -10.70 39.92
C THR A 282 17.43 -11.97 39.27
N TYR A 283 18.12 -12.53 38.26
CA TYR A 283 17.65 -13.64 37.43
C TYR A 283 16.27 -13.39 36.81
N SER A 284 15.96 -12.13 36.50
CA SER A 284 14.64 -11.70 36.02
C SER A 284 14.72 -10.94 34.70
N TRP A 285 13.61 -10.95 33.95
CA TRP A 285 13.44 -10.10 32.77
C TRP A 285 12.96 -8.71 33.19
N GLU A 286 13.67 -7.67 32.79
CA GLU A 286 13.34 -6.27 33.04
C GLU A 286 13.00 -5.57 31.73
N THR A 287 12.09 -4.60 31.77
CA THR A 287 11.69 -3.85 30.58
C THR A 287 12.85 -3.00 30.07
N ASN A 288 13.15 -3.10 28.77
CA ASN A 288 14.15 -2.26 28.14
C ASN A 288 13.55 -0.88 27.80
N PRO A 289 14.03 0.24 28.39
CA PRO A 289 13.54 1.57 28.03
C PRO A 289 13.85 1.96 26.57
N LEU A 290 14.83 1.31 25.95
CA LEU A 290 15.17 1.49 24.53
C LEU A 290 14.52 0.45 23.61
N GLY A 291 13.67 -0.43 24.14
CA GLY A 291 13.00 -1.47 23.38
C GLY A 291 12.14 -0.90 22.24
N LYS A 292 12.21 -1.54 21.07
CA LYS A 292 11.41 -1.18 19.90
C LYS A 292 10.80 -2.41 19.25
N TYR A 293 9.64 -2.22 18.63
CA TYR A 293 8.98 -3.25 17.86
C TYR A 293 9.52 -3.32 16.44
N ALA A 294 9.73 -4.53 15.92
CA ALA A 294 10.00 -4.77 14.52
C ALA A 294 8.70 -4.58 13.71
N TYR A 295 8.70 -3.59 12.81
CA TYR A 295 7.66 -3.38 11.81
C TYR A 295 8.28 -3.50 10.41
N GLY A 296 8.04 -4.63 9.74
CA GLY A 296 8.58 -4.87 8.40
C GLY A 296 10.12 -4.97 8.39
N ALA A 297 10.80 -3.89 8.01
CA ALA A 297 12.26 -3.74 8.02
C ALA A 297 12.68 -2.49 8.82
N THR A 298 11.84 -2.04 9.75
CA THR A 298 12.04 -0.80 10.52
C THR A 298 11.72 -1.05 12.00
N CYS A 299 12.48 -0.40 12.89
CA CYS A 299 12.24 -0.44 14.32
C CYS A 299 11.37 0.75 14.74
N VAL A 300 10.22 0.48 15.35
CA VAL A 300 9.25 1.51 15.77
C VAL A 300 8.97 1.42 17.27
N LYS A 301 8.80 2.57 17.92
CA LYS A 301 8.46 2.59 19.36
C LYS A 301 7.06 2.02 19.65
N ASN A 302 6.12 2.24 18.73
CA ASN A 302 4.76 1.74 18.83
C ASN A 302 4.33 1.17 17.48
N CYS A 303 3.60 0.06 17.51
CA CYS A 303 2.99 -0.48 16.30
C CYS A 303 1.91 0.47 15.75
N PRO A 304 1.79 0.59 14.42
CA PRO A 304 0.66 1.25 13.77
C PRO A 304 -0.68 0.73 14.28
N GLU A 305 -1.72 1.59 14.31
CA GLU A 305 -3.02 1.24 14.94
C GLU A 305 -3.74 0.03 14.33
N HIS A 306 -3.41 -0.32 13.09
CA HIS A 306 -3.98 -1.46 12.37
C HIS A 306 -3.20 -2.77 12.59
N LEU A 307 -2.16 -2.77 13.43
CA LEU A 307 -1.37 -3.96 13.77
C LEU A 307 -1.45 -4.28 15.26
N LEU A 308 -1.11 -5.52 15.58
CA LEU A 308 -1.05 -6.05 16.94
C LEU A 308 0.40 -6.15 17.39
N LYS A 309 0.62 -6.00 18.70
CA LYS A 309 1.94 -6.21 19.32
C LYS A 309 2.10 -7.67 19.73
N ASP A 310 3.18 -8.31 19.31
CA ASP A 310 3.53 -9.67 19.72
C ASP A 310 5.04 -9.85 19.85
N ASN A 311 5.54 -10.20 21.04
CA ASN A 311 6.95 -10.54 21.30
C ASN A 311 8.00 -9.58 20.67
N GLY A 312 7.75 -8.28 20.65
CA GLY A 312 8.67 -7.30 20.05
C GLY A 312 8.53 -7.12 18.54
N ALA A 313 7.45 -7.61 17.93
CA ALA A 313 7.09 -7.36 16.53
C ALA A 313 5.66 -6.81 16.39
N CYS A 314 5.40 -6.16 15.26
CA CYS A 314 4.07 -5.73 14.85
C CYS A 314 3.50 -6.73 13.86
N VAL A 315 2.45 -7.46 14.26
CA VAL A 315 1.86 -8.57 13.51
C VAL A 315 0.45 -8.23 13.03
N ARG A 316 0.03 -8.79 11.89
CA ARG A 316 -1.33 -8.62 11.35
C ARG A 316 -2.36 -9.48 12.08
N SER A 317 -1.95 -10.65 12.58
CA SER A 317 -2.78 -11.59 13.33
C SER A 317 -1.96 -12.22 14.44
N CYS A 318 -2.66 -12.65 15.50
CA CYS A 318 -2.00 -13.34 16.60
C CYS A 318 -1.63 -14.77 16.21
N PRO A 319 -0.48 -15.28 16.67
CA PRO A 319 -0.11 -16.67 16.43
C PRO A 319 -1.08 -17.64 17.11
N SER A 320 -1.07 -18.90 16.65
CA SER A 320 -1.90 -19.95 17.22
C SER A 320 -1.70 -20.03 18.74
N LYS A 321 -2.81 -20.14 19.50
CA LYS A 321 -2.90 -20.11 20.99
C LYS A 321 -2.88 -18.71 21.63
N LYS A 322 -2.82 -17.64 20.85
CA LYS A 322 -3.00 -16.27 21.33
C LYS A 322 -4.28 -15.64 20.76
N LYS A 323 -4.82 -14.67 21.49
CA LYS A 323 -5.96 -13.83 21.08
C LYS A 323 -5.58 -12.36 21.13
N ALA A 324 -6.21 -11.55 20.30
CA ALA A 324 -6.03 -10.10 20.31
C ALA A 324 -6.81 -9.51 21.50
N VAL A 325 -6.12 -8.83 22.40
CA VAL A 325 -6.73 -8.08 23.51
C VAL A 325 -6.06 -6.72 23.57
N ASN A 326 -6.85 -5.65 23.42
CA ASN A 326 -6.38 -4.26 23.48
C ASN A 326 -5.18 -3.94 22.56
N GLY A 327 -5.09 -4.59 21.39
CA GLY A 327 -3.99 -4.38 20.45
C GLY A 327 -2.72 -5.20 20.72
N GLU A 328 -2.77 -6.14 21.68
CA GLU A 328 -1.66 -7.05 22.00
C GLU A 328 -2.10 -8.51 21.87
N CYS A 329 -1.17 -9.38 21.48
CA CYS A 329 -1.41 -10.80 21.39
C CYS A 329 -1.11 -11.47 22.74
N VAL A 330 -2.17 -11.87 23.44
CA VAL A 330 -2.07 -12.52 24.75
C VAL A 330 -2.42 -14.00 24.64
N PRO A 331 -1.80 -14.90 25.43
CA PRO A 331 -2.21 -16.31 25.50
C PRO A 331 -3.70 -16.46 25.83
N CYS A 332 -4.35 -17.47 25.24
CA CYS A 332 -5.74 -17.81 25.59
C CYS A 332 -5.82 -18.57 26.91
N ASP A 333 -6.75 -18.19 27.78
CA ASP A 333 -7.12 -18.96 28.98
C ASP A 333 -8.12 -20.06 28.59
N GLY A 334 -7.61 -21.21 28.11
CA GLY A 334 -8.43 -22.34 27.61
C GLY A 334 -8.52 -22.39 26.08
N PRO A 335 -9.61 -22.94 25.51
CA PRO A 335 -9.79 -22.97 24.05
C PRO A 335 -9.82 -21.55 23.48
N CYS A 336 -8.96 -21.27 22.50
CA CYS A 336 -9.00 -19.97 21.82
C CYS A 336 -10.33 -19.79 21.06
N PRO A 337 -10.76 -18.53 20.86
CA PRO A 337 -11.87 -18.23 19.96
C PRO A 337 -11.60 -18.89 18.60
N LYS A 338 -12.61 -19.57 18.03
CA LYS A 338 -12.45 -20.19 16.71
C LYS A 338 -12.22 -19.08 15.69
N MET A 339 -11.02 -19.10 15.10
CA MET A 339 -10.59 -18.21 14.03
C MET A 339 -10.77 -18.89 12.68
N CYS A 340 -11.34 -18.17 11.73
CA CYS A 340 -11.63 -18.69 10.39
C CYS A 340 -11.11 -17.72 9.33
N GLU A 341 -10.65 -18.24 8.20
CA GLU A 341 -10.05 -17.41 7.15
C GLU A 341 -11.12 -16.82 6.23
N GLY A 342 -11.11 -15.49 6.08
CA GLY A 342 -11.94 -14.75 5.14
C GLY A 342 -11.10 -14.23 3.97
N GLN A 343 -10.99 -15.00 2.89
CA GLN A 343 -10.14 -14.64 1.73
C GLN A 343 -10.88 -14.67 0.39
N HIS A 344 -12.10 -15.19 0.37
CA HIS A 344 -12.82 -15.46 -0.86
C HIS A 344 -14.23 -14.88 -0.80
N ILE A 345 -14.85 -14.73 -1.97
CA ILE A 345 -16.27 -14.40 -2.07
C ILE A 345 -17.07 -15.49 -1.35
N ILE A 346 -18.03 -15.08 -0.54
CA ILE A 346 -18.92 -16.02 0.16
C ILE A 346 -19.88 -16.65 -0.85
N HIS A 347 -20.02 -17.97 -0.85
CA HIS A 347 -20.95 -18.70 -1.69
C HIS A 347 -21.43 -19.99 -1.01
N SER A 348 -22.40 -20.66 -1.62
CA SER A 348 -23.06 -21.86 -1.05
C SER A 348 -22.11 -23.04 -0.73
N GLY A 349 -20.91 -23.06 -1.31
CA GLY A 349 -19.90 -24.10 -1.10
C GLY A 349 -18.91 -23.81 0.04
N ASN A 350 -18.74 -22.55 0.46
CA ASN A 350 -17.79 -22.19 1.52
C ASN A 350 -18.46 -21.65 2.80
N ILE A 351 -19.75 -21.30 2.75
CA ILE A 351 -20.46 -20.68 3.88
C ILE A 351 -20.40 -21.50 5.17
N ASP A 352 -20.46 -22.84 5.09
CA ASP A 352 -20.47 -23.71 6.26
C ASP A 352 -19.11 -23.76 6.99
N SER A 353 -18.01 -23.36 6.32
CA SER A 353 -16.70 -23.26 6.95
C SER A 353 -16.67 -22.18 8.05
N PHE A 354 -17.59 -21.22 7.98
CA PHE A 354 -17.72 -20.12 8.94
C PHE A 354 -18.54 -20.49 10.19
N LYS A 355 -18.99 -21.73 10.31
CA LYS A 355 -19.81 -22.18 11.45
C LYS A 355 -19.05 -22.06 12.76
N ASP A 356 -19.67 -21.45 13.76
CA ASP A 356 -19.11 -21.22 15.11
C ASP A 356 -17.84 -20.34 15.13
N CYS A 357 -17.58 -19.60 14.04
CA CYS A 357 -16.44 -18.70 13.95
C CYS A 357 -16.73 -17.40 14.69
N THR A 358 -15.89 -17.11 15.68
CA THR A 358 -16.00 -15.89 16.50
C THR A 358 -15.17 -14.74 15.95
N VAL A 359 -14.08 -15.06 15.25
CA VAL A 359 -13.20 -14.09 14.61
C VAL A 359 -12.94 -14.55 13.18
N ILE A 360 -13.11 -13.65 12.21
CA ILE A 360 -12.71 -13.88 10.82
C ILE A 360 -11.42 -13.12 10.55
N GLU A 361 -10.38 -13.86 10.19
CA GLU A 361 -9.11 -13.31 9.74
C GLU A 361 -9.17 -13.01 8.24
N GLY A 362 -9.14 -11.74 7.89
CA GLY A 362 -9.29 -11.27 6.51
C GLY A 362 -10.59 -10.51 6.33
N PHE A 363 -11.33 -10.76 5.25
CA PHE A 363 -12.51 -10.00 4.88
C PHE A 363 -13.73 -10.87 4.59
N ILE A 364 -14.90 -10.26 4.65
CA ILE A 364 -16.16 -10.85 4.19
C ILE A 364 -16.58 -10.14 2.92
N LEU A 365 -16.80 -10.89 1.85
CA LEU A 365 -17.23 -10.37 0.56
C LEU A 365 -18.50 -11.09 0.09
N ILE A 366 -19.63 -10.39 0.12
CA ILE A 366 -20.93 -10.89 -0.35
C ILE A 366 -21.28 -10.10 -1.61
N LEU A 367 -21.42 -10.79 -2.74
CA LEU A 367 -21.71 -10.20 -4.05
C LEU A 367 -23.02 -10.78 -4.62
N ASP A 368 -23.51 -10.27 -5.74
CA ASP A 368 -24.67 -10.86 -6.43
C ASP A 368 -24.45 -12.34 -6.75
N GLN A 369 -23.22 -12.73 -7.13
CA GLN A 369 -22.89 -14.14 -7.40
C GLN A 369 -23.00 -15.03 -6.16
N SER A 370 -22.95 -14.45 -4.94
CA SER A 370 -23.23 -15.21 -3.72
C SER A 370 -24.65 -15.76 -3.72
N PHE A 371 -25.63 -14.98 -4.19
CA PHE A 371 -27.05 -15.34 -4.22
C PHE A 371 -27.48 -15.97 -5.54
N GLU A 372 -26.97 -15.48 -6.68
CA GLU A 372 -27.33 -15.96 -8.03
C GLU A 372 -26.58 -17.22 -8.48
N GLY A 373 -25.60 -17.65 -7.70
CA GLY A 373 -24.74 -18.81 -7.96
C GLY A 373 -23.34 -18.38 -8.38
N TYR A 374 -22.34 -18.96 -7.72
CA TYR A 374 -20.95 -18.58 -7.88
C TYR A 374 -20.24 -19.50 -8.87
N GLN A 375 -19.59 -18.92 -9.88
CA GLN A 375 -18.74 -19.64 -10.82
C GLN A 375 -17.28 -19.38 -10.46
N GLN A 376 -16.56 -20.43 -10.08
CA GLN A 376 -15.12 -20.32 -9.91
C GLN A 376 -14.47 -20.11 -11.28
N VAL A 377 -13.59 -19.12 -11.38
CA VAL A 377 -12.77 -18.86 -12.57
C VAL A 377 -11.31 -18.92 -12.14
N TYR A 378 -10.56 -19.86 -12.72
CA TYR A 378 -9.14 -19.99 -12.44
C TYR A 378 -8.34 -18.91 -13.18
N SER A 379 -7.09 -18.70 -12.77
CA SER A 379 -6.22 -17.67 -13.37
C SER A 379 -5.94 -17.90 -14.86
N ASN A 380 -6.10 -19.12 -15.36
CA ASN A 380 -5.98 -19.49 -16.78
C ASN A 380 -7.29 -19.26 -17.57
N TYR A 381 -8.27 -18.58 -16.98
CA TYR A 381 -9.61 -18.33 -17.54
C TYR A 381 -10.46 -19.59 -17.77
N SER A 382 -10.05 -20.75 -17.26
CA SER A 382 -10.91 -21.93 -17.28
C SER A 382 -11.94 -21.89 -16.16
N PHE A 383 -13.12 -22.43 -16.42
CA PHE A 383 -14.17 -22.55 -15.40
C PHE A 383 -13.83 -23.68 -14.44
N GLY A 384 -13.88 -23.37 -13.15
CA GLY A 384 -13.86 -24.35 -12.06
C GLY A 384 -15.27 -24.78 -11.67
N GLU A 385 -15.43 -25.16 -10.40
CA GLU A 385 -16.71 -25.59 -9.88
C GLU A 385 -17.76 -24.48 -9.93
N ARG A 386 -19.00 -24.85 -10.26
CA ARG A 386 -20.16 -23.98 -10.20
C ARG A 386 -20.96 -24.31 -8.95
N TYR A 387 -21.09 -23.33 -8.08
CA TYR A 387 -21.88 -23.45 -6.85
C TYR A 387 -23.29 -22.90 -7.07
N GLN A 388 -24.25 -23.55 -6.42
CA GLN A 388 -25.66 -23.21 -6.58
C GLN A 388 -26.01 -21.86 -5.93
N LYS A 389 -27.16 -21.33 -6.31
CA LYS A 389 -27.79 -20.17 -5.67
C LYS A 389 -27.86 -20.36 -4.16
N MET A 390 -27.63 -19.30 -3.40
CA MET A 390 -27.67 -19.32 -1.95
C MET A 390 -28.79 -18.43 -1.45
N HIS A 391 -29.68 -18.97 -0.61
CA HIS A 391 -30.65 -18.13 0.09
C HIS A 391 -29.93 -17.31 1.19
N PRO A 392 -30.28 -16.02 1.39
CA PRO A 392 -29.65 -15.17 2.41
C PRO A 392 -29.65 -15.75 3.83
N ASP A 393 -30.63 -16.57 4.20
CA ASP A 393 -30.69 -17.21 5.53
C ASP A 393 -29.46 -18.05 5.86
N ARG A 394 -28.71 -18.54 4.87
CA ARG A 394 -27.46 -19.26 5.12
C ARG A 394 -26.38 -18.36 5.74
N LEU A 395 -26.51 -17.04 5.63
CA LEU A 395 -25.64 -16.07 6.30
C LEU A 395 -25.81 -16.10 7.83
N GLU A 396 -26.84 -16.77 8.38
CA GLU A 396 -27.03 -16.93 9.83
C GLU A 396 -25.86 -17.63 10.53
N VAL A 397 -24.99 -18.30 9.77
CA VAL A 397 -23.70 -18.81 10.25
C VAL A 397 -22.84 -17.72 10.92
N PHE A 398 -22.96 -16.46 10.48
CA PHE A 398 -22.22 -15.32 11.01
C PHE A 398 -22.80 -14.76 12.32
N SER A 399 -23.89 -15.34 12.82
CA SER A 399 -24.49 -14.91 14.09
C SER A 399 -23.54 -15.01 15.29
N THR A 400 -22.56 -15.91 15.25
CA THR A 400 -21.55 -16.08 16.32
C THR A 400 -20.35 -15.14 16.19
N LEU A 401 -20.26 -14.40 15.08
CA LEU A 401 -19.12 -13.57 14.74
C LEU A 401 -19.07 -12.31 15.62
N LYS A 402 -17.89 -12.00 16.14
CA LYS A 402 -17.63 -10.81 16.96
C LYS A 402 -16.61 -9.85 16.35
N GLU A 403 -15.64 -10.36 15.59
CA GLU A 403 -14.61 -9.53 14.96
C GLU A 403 -14.33 -9.97 13.52
N VAL A 404 -14.20 -8.99 12.62
CA VAL A 404 -13.58 -9.18 11.30
C VAL A 404 -12.30 -8.35 11.27
N THR A 405 -11.14 -8.98 11.04
CA THR A 405 -9.85 -8.26 11.16
C THR A 405 -9.61 -7.30 9.97
N GLY A 406 -10.08 -7.62 8.78
CA GLY A 406 -9.98 -6.80 7.58
C GLY A 406 -11.22 -5.91 7.38
N TYR A 407 -11.96 -6.17 6.31
CA TYR A 407 -13.13 -5.39 5.92
C TYR A 407 -14.37 -6.25 5.66
N ILE A 408 -15.53 -5.62 5.64
CA ILE A 408 -16.80 -6.21 5.20
C ILE A 408 -17.27 -5.45 3.96
N SER A 409 -17.45 -6.18 2.86
CA SER A 409 -17.96 -5.64 1.59
C SER A 409 -19.21 -6.40 1.16
N ILE A 410 -20.33 -5.68 1.04
CA ILE A 410 -21.64 -6.21 0.69
C ILE A 410 -22.12 -5.47 -0.55
N GLN A 411 -22.22 -6.22 -1.64
CA GLN A 411 -22.65 -5.76 -2.95
C GLN A 411 -23.63 -6.75 -3.58
N GLY A 412 -24.20 -7.66 -2.79
CA GLY A 412 -25.22 -8.60 -3.23
C GLY A 412 -26.63 -8.08 -2.96
N SER A 413 -27.53 -8.35 -3.88
CA SER A 413 -28.95 -8.05 -3.77
C SER A 413 -29.80 -9.32 -3.83
N HIS A 414 -30.84 -9.41 -2.98
CA HIS A 414 -31.82 -10.49 -3.00
C HIS A 414 -33.13 -10.01 -2.36
N PRO A 415 -34.33 -10.39 -2.86
CA PRO A 415 -35.60 -9.92 -2.31
C PRO A 415 -35.73 -10.08 -0.79
N ASP A 416 -35.26 -11.22 -0.26
CA ASP A 416 -35.30 -11.53 1.18
C ASP A 416 -34.08 -10.98 1.96
N PHE A 417 -33.04 -10.47 1.28
CA PHE A 417 -31.88 -9.88 1.93
C PHE A 417 -32.14 -8.39 2.24
N THR A 418 -32.84 -8.17 3.36
CA THR A 418 -33.36 -6.85 3.74
C THR A 418 -32.60 -6.19 4.90
N ASN A 419 -31.77 -6.92 5.63
CA ASN A 419 -30.93 -6.38 6.70
C ASN A 419 -29.68 -7.25 6.94
N LEU A 420 -28.77 -6.78 7.80
CA LEU A 420 -27.53 -7.47 8.20
C LEU A 420 -27.59 -8.04 9.62
N SER A 421 -28.77 -8.41 10.11
CA SER A 421 -28.94 -9.03 11.44
C SER A 421 -28.19 -10.37 11.60
N TYR A 422 -27.75 -10.97 10.50
CA TYR A 422 -26.78 -12.06 10.48
C TYR A 422 -25.47 -11.71 11.21
N PHE A 423 -25.11 -10.42 11.27
CA PHE A 423 -23.94 -9.88 11.98
C PHE A 423 -24.31 -9.18 13.30
N ARG A 424 -25.44 -9.52 13.91
CA ARG A 424 -25.95 -8.87 15.13
C ARG A 424 -25.00 -8.85 16.33
N ASN A 425 -24.05 -9.79 16.38
CA ASN A 425 -23.04 -9.90 17.45
C ASN A 425 -21.66 -9.35 17.04
N LEU A 426 -21.53 -8.80 15.83
CA LEU A 426 -20.28 -8.21 15.37
C LEU A 426 -19.98 -6.95 16.17
N GLU A 427 -18.89 -6.95 16.92
CA GLU A 427 -18.49 -5.85 17.79
C GLU A 427 -17.43 -4.95 17.13
N VAL A 428 -16.54 -5.55 16.33
CA VAL A 428 -15.33 -4.89 15.81
C VAL A 428 -15.07 -5.19 14.33
N ILE A 429 -14.79 -4.15 13.55
CA ILE A 429 -14.16 -4.26 12.23
C ILE A 429 -12.76 -3.66 12.31
N GLY A 430 -11.73 -4.47 12.04
CA GLY A 430 -10.33 -4.13 12.26
C GLY A 430 -9.75 -3.17 11.23
N GLY A 431 -10.15 -3.28 9.95
CA GLY A 431 -9.58 -2.46 8.87
C GLY A 431 -8.07 -2.68 8.66
N ARG A 432 -7.55 -3.87 9.02
CA ARG A 432 -6.12 -4.23 8.77
C ARG A 432 -5.83 -4.40 7.28
N THR A 433 -6.85 -4.83 6.54
CA THR A 433 -6.95 -4.75 5.08
C THR A 433 -8.17 -3.90 4.75
N LEU A 434 -8.14 -3.22 3.61
CA LEU A 434 -9.21 -2.33 3.15
C LEU A 434 -9.60 -2.69 1.73
N THR A 435 -10.81 -2.32 1.33
CA THR A 435 -11.23 -2.40 -0.08
C THR A 435 -10.38 -1.48 -0.96
N GLU A 436 -10.53 -1.61 -2.28
CA GLU A 436 -9.93 -0.68 -3.24
C GLU A 436 -10.29 0.79 -2.97
N TYR A 437 -11.43 1.04 -2.33
CA TYR A 437 -11.96 2.34 -1.93
C TYR A 437 -11.51 2.77 -0.51
N PHE A 438 -10.49 2.11 0.05
CA PHE A 438 -10.02 2.30 1.43
C PHE A 438 -11.10 2.08 2.48
N ALA A 439 -12.19 1.37 2.15
CA ALA A 439 -13.28 1.15 3.07
C ALA A 439 -13.05 -0.13 3.89
N SER A 440 -13.36 -0.07 5.18
CA SER A 440 -13.46 -1.25 6.05
C SER A 440 -14.89 -1.73 6.19
N LEU A 441 -15.88 -0.85 5.94
CA LEU A 441 -17.28 -1.19 5.74
C LEU A 441 -17.74 -0.61 4.41
N TYR A 442 -18.08 -1.49 3.46
CA TYR A 442 -18.46 -1.13 2.09
C TYR A 442 -19.80 -1.78 1.74
N ILE A 443 -20.88 -1.00 1.65
CA ILE A 443 -22.24 -1.51 1.37
C ILE A 443 -22.80 -0.74 0.17
N VAL A 444 -22.88 -1.40 -0.99
CA VAL A 444 -23.21 -0.71 -2.24
C VAL A 444 -24.24 -1.48 -3.07
N LYS A 445 -25.24 -0.79 -3.61
CA LYS A 445 -26.26 -1.34 -4.53
C LYS A 445 -27.00 -2.57 -3.98
N THR A 446 -27.28 -2.59 -2.68
CA THR A 446 -27.97 -3.72 -2.03
C THR A 446 -29.49 -3.51 -1.96
N SER A 447 -30.21 -4.60 -1.63
CA SER A 447 -31.64 -4.62 -1.32
C SER A 447 -31.96 -4.31 0.16
N LEU A 448 -30.97 -3.85 0.93
CA LEU A 448 -31.12 -3.63 2.36
C LEU A 448 -32.08 -2.45 2.64
N LYS A 449 -32.91 -2.63 3.67
CA LYS A 449 -33.82 -1.63 4.23
C LYS A 449 -33.30 -1.05 5.54
N SER A 450 -32.56 -1.84 6.30
CA SER A 450 -31.87 -1.42 7.52
C SER A 450 -30.52 -2.14 7.65
N LEU A 451 -29.63 -1.61 8.49
CA LEU A 451 -28.31 -2.24 8.72
C LEU A 451 -28.40 -3.43 9.67
N GLY A 452 -28.94 -3.28 10.89
CA GLY A 452 -29.03 -4.39 11.84
C GLY A 452 -27.69 -4.80 12.49
N LEU A 453 -26.68 -3.92 12.45
CA LEU A 453 -25.36 -4.11 13.08
C LEU A 453 -25.36 -3.66 14.55
N GLN A 454 -26.29 -4.17 15.35
CA GLN A 454 -26.60 -3.65 16.70
C GLN A 454 -25.45 -3.71 17.71
N SER A 455 -24.52 -4.66 17.58
CA SER A 455 -23.39 -4.80 18.51
C SER A 455 -22.15 -4.03 18.06
N LEU A 456 -22.17 -3.41 16.87
CA LEU A 456 -20.98 -2.81 16.28
C LEU A 456 -20.59 -1.56 17.07
N LYS A 457 -19.46 -1.66 17.78
CA LYS A 457 -18.96 -0.60 18.66
C LYS A 457 -17.76 0.11 18.06
N LYS A 458 -17.00 -0.57 17.19
CA LYS A 458 -15.69 -0.07 16.78
C LYS A 458 -15.29 -0.45 15.37
N ILE A 459 -14.85 0.56 14.62
CA ILE A 459 -14.12 0.42 13.36
C ILE A 459 -12.73 1.04 13.56
N HIS A 460 -11.70 0.20 13.58
CA HIS A 460 -10.33 0.60 13.92
C HIS A 460 -9.69 1.48 12.85
N SER A 461 -9.80 1.10 11.58
CA SER A 461 -9.21 1.80 10.44
C SER A 461 -10.12 1.67 9.21
N GLY A 462 -9.89 2.50 8.20
CA GLY A 462 -10.66 2.54 6.95
C GLY A 462 -11.87 3.47 6.94
N SER A 463 -12.34 3.74 5.72
CA SER A 463 -13.57 4.50 5.44
C SER A 463 -14.82 3.64 5.65
N ILE A 464 -15.94 4.31 5.88
CA ILE A 464 -17.26 3.69 5.82
C ILE A 464 -17.91 4.23 4.55
N ALA A 465 -18.30 3.35 3.63
CA ALA A 465 -18.97 3.73 2.40
C ALA A 465 -20.27 2.94 2.26
N ILE A 466 -21.40 3.64 2.31
CA ILE A 466 -22.74 3.08 2.17
C ILE A 466 -23.42 3.87 1.04
N LEU A 467 -23.45 3.28 -0.15
CA LEU A 467 -23.77 4.01 -1.38
C LEU A 467 -24.85 3.30 -2.21
N GLU A 468 -25.73 4.06 -2.83
CA GLU A 468 -26.68 3.55 -3.84
C GLU A 468 -27.64 2.45 -3.34
N ASN A 469 -27.95 2.43 -2.03
CA ASN A 469 -28.92 1.48 -1.45
C ASN A 469 -30.31 2.13 -1.41
N LYS A 470 -31.11 1.91 -2.46
CA LYS A 470 -32.34 2.65 -2.74
C LYS A 470 -33.43 2.55 -1.67
N GLU A 471 -33.45 1.44 -0.93
CA GLU A 471 -34.46 1.17 0.11
C GLU A 471 -33.91 1.34 1.54
N LEU A 472 -32.62 1.66 1.70
CA LEU A 472 -31.94 1.68 3.00
C LEU A 472 -32.24 2.95 3.77
N CYS A 473 -32.84 2.79 4.95
CA CYS A 473 -33.05 3.84 5.95
C CYS A 473 -32.07 3.70 7.14
N TYR A 474 -32.16 4.60 8.12
CA TYR A 474 -31.41 4.63 9.39
C TYR A 474 -29.90 4.90 9.31
N ALA A 475 -29.25 4.62 8.18
CA ALA A 475 -27.79 4.74 8.06
C ALA A 475 -27.26 6.17 8.27
N GLU A 476 -28.07 7.20 7.98
CA GLU A 476 -27.71 8.61 8.20
C GLU A 476 -27.85 9.06 9.67
N ASN A 477 -28.69 8.38 10.45
CA ASN A 477 -28.95 8.73 11.86
C ASN A 477 -27.89 8.15 12.81
N VAL A 478 -27.10 7.16 12.37
CA VAL A 478 -26.03 6.56 13.16
C VAL A 478 -24.85 7.53 13.29
N ASP A 479 -24.41 7.79 14.52
CA ASP A 479 -23.20 8.58 14.76
C ASP A 479 -21.91 7.76 14.48
N TRP A 480 -21.58 7.66 13.20
CA TRP A 480 -20.38 6.98 12.72
C TRP A 480 -19.07 7.55 13.29
N LYS A 481 -19.05 8.79 13.80
CA LYS A 481 -17.84 9.39 14.39
C LYS A 481 -17.48 8.71 15.72
N ARG A 482 -18.43 8.13 16.44
CA ARG A 482 -18.17 7.39 17.69
C ARG A 482 -17.68 5.98 17.45
N ILE A 483 -18.21 5.33 16.41
CA ILE A 483 -17.82 3.97 16.03
C ILE A 483 -16.42 3.98 15.39
N LYS A 484 -16.11 5.01 14.61
CA LYS A 484 -14.85 5.12 13.88
C LYS A 484 -13.74 5.72 14.74
N LYS A 485 -12.59 5.04 14.81
CA LYS A 485 -11.43 5.53 15.55
C LYS A 485 -10.49 6.42 14.72
N SER A 486 -10.31 6.12 13.43
CA SER A 486 -9.39 6.86 12.55
C SER A 486 -9.97 8.18 12.06
N GLY A 487 -9.24 9.28 12.26
CA GLY A 487 -9.58 10.62 11.76
C GLY A 487 -9.14 10.89 10.32
N GLU A 488 -8.33 10.03 9.71
CA GLU A 488 -7.79 10.24 8.35
C GLU A 488 -8.75 9.80 7.24
N HIS A 489 -9.73 8.97 7.56
CA HIS A 489 -10.63 8.38 6.57
C HIS A 489 -12.01 9.03 6.63
N HIS A 490 -12.71 9.13 5.50
CA HIS A 490 -14.04 9.74 5.44
C HIS A 490 -15.18 8.73 5.60
N THR A 491 -16.36 9.21 5.94
CA THR A 491 -17.61 8.46 5.89
C THR A 491 -18.39 8.96 4.68
N MET A 492 -18.78 8.06 3.79
CA MET A 492 -19.46 8.37 2.53
C MET A 492 -20.84 7.70 2.55
N LEU A 493 -21.87 8.52 2.74
CA LEU A 493 -23.27 8.11 2.66
C LEU A 493 -23.88 8.90 1.49
N GLN A 494 -24.17 8.24 0.37
CA GLN A 494 -24.68 8.92 -0.83
C GLN A 494 -25.65 8.03 -1.59
N ASN A 495 -26.66 8.64 -2.22
CA ASN A 495 -27.64 7.96 -3.07
C ASN A 495 -28.37 6.78 -2.38
N ASN A 496 -28.49 6.80 -1.06
CA ASN A 496 -29.40 5.90 -0.33
C ASN A 496 -30.82 6.48 -0.34
N LYS A 497 -31.78 5.81 0.32
CA LYS A 497 -33.13 6.36 0.47
C LYS A 497 -33.07 7.69 1.20
N ARG A 498 -33.78 8.71 0.70
CA ARG A 498 -33.79 10.04 1.31
C ARG A 498 -34.47 9.99 2.67
N ASP A 499 -33.91 10.70 3.64
CA ASP A 499 -34.41 10.73 5.02
C ASP A 499 -35.90 11.12 5.10
N GLU A 500 -36.34 12.11 4.32
CA GLU A 500 -37.75 12.52 4.21
C GLU A 500 -38.69 11.36 3.82
N ASP A 501 -38.25 10.50 2.89
CA ASP A 501 -39.01 9.36 2.44
C ASP A 501 -39.02 8.24 3.52
N CYS A 502 -37.93 8.08 4.27
CA CYS A 502 -37.86 7.18 5.43
C CYS A 502 -38.81 7.63 6.56
N VAL A 503 -38.85 8.93 6.88
CA VAL A 503 -39.78 9.48 7.88
C VAL A 503 -41.24 9.28 7.46
N ARG A 504 -41.56 9.53 6.17
CA ARG A 504 -42.92 9.32 5.63
C ARG A 504 -43.36 7.86 5.77
N ASP A 505 -42.45 6.92 5.57
CA ASP A 505 -42.70 5.48 5.67
C ASP A 505 -42.64 4.96 7.12
N LYS A 506 -42.51 5.86 8.13
CA LYS A 506 -42.35 5.54 9.56
C LYS A 506 -41.15 4.64 9.84
N GLN A 507 -40.09 4.78 9.04
CA GLN A 507 -38.82 4.07 9.17
C GLN A 507 -37.82 4.96 9.91
N VAL A 508 -38.09 5.22 11.19
CA VAL A 508 -37.30 6.12 12.06
C VAL A 508 -36.84 5.38 13.32
N CYS A 509 -35.80 5.88 13.97
CA CYS A 509 -35.32 5.31 15.23
C CYS A 509 -36.44 5.27 16.29
N ASP A 510 -36.36 4.29 17.19
CA ASP A 510 -37.30 4.15 18.30
C ASP A 510 -37.21 5.36 19.24
N GLU A 511 -38.31 5.74 19.90
CA GLU A 511 -38.35 6.87 20.83
C GLU A 511 -37.41 6.70 22.04
N GLN A 512 -37.03 5.47 22.35
CA GLN A 512 -36.06 5.15 23.41
C GLN A 512 -34.60 5.27 22.94
N CYS A 513 -34.34 5.41 21.64
CA CYS A 513 -32.99 5.61 21.12
C CYS A 513 -32.45 6.96 21.57
N THR A 514 -31.15 6.99 21.86
CA THR A 514 -30.46 8.26 22.07
C THR A 514 -30.33 9.02 20.75
N SER A 515 -29.94 10.30 20.81
CA SER A 515 -29.62 11.09 19.62
C SER A 515 -28.45 10.55 18.78
N GLU A 516 -27.79 9.48 19.25
CA GLU A 516 -26.63 8.86 18.61
C GLU A 516 -27.01 7.77 17.60
N GLY A 517 -28.31 7.46 17.47
CA GLY A 517 -28.87 6.48 16.53
C GLY A 517 -29.26 5.18 17.18
#